data_AF-A0A2W6DLQ6-F1
#
_entry.id   AF-A0A2W6DLQ6-F1
#
_cell.length_a   1.000
_cell.length_b   1.000
_cell.length_c   1.000
_cell.angle_alpha   90.00
_cell.angle_beta   90.00
_cell.angle_gamma   90.00
#
_symmetry.space_group_name_H-M   'P 1'
#
loop_
_entity.id
_entity.type
_entity.pdbx_description
1 polymer ?
#
loop_
_entity_poly.entity_id
_entity_poly.type
_entity_poly.pdbx_seq_one_letter_code
_entity_poly.pdbx_strand_id
1 'polypeptide(L)'
;MLRQVAEGVLIHESEFCQSNAVVVQGRAGVLLIDPGVQGHEMACLANDLRESAQSVVAGFSTHPHWDHLLWHAELGSAPRYGTARCAATVRARLSDPLFKTRVAELIPPDIAEQVPLDLLGLIAGLPAENARIPWDGPQ
;
A
#
# COMPACT_ATOMS: atom_id res chain seq x y z
N MET A 1 -6.60 4.96 -12.88
CA MET A 1 -6.03 3.99 -13.86
C MET A 1 -4.52 3.89 -13.71
N LEU A 2 -3.98 2.69 -13.91
CA LEU A 2 -2.54 2.43 -13.99
C LEU A 2 -1.94 2.97 -15.30
N ARG A 3 -0.81 3.66 -15.17
CA ARG A 3 -0.02 4.19 -16.29
C ARG A 3 1.42 3.71 -16.19
N GLN A 4 1.93 3.16 -17.28
CA GLN A 4 3.34 2.78 -17.36
C GLN A 4 4.25 4.02 -17.46
N VAL A 5 5.29 4.07 -16.63
CA VAL A 5 6.30 5.15 -16.60
C VAL A 5 7.69 4.68 -16.99
N ALA A 6 7.96 3.38 -16.83
CA ALA A 6 9.15 2.70 -17.34
C ALA A 6 8.81 1.23 -17.63
N GLU A 7 9.71 0.49 -18.27
CA GLU A 7 9.54 -0.96 -18.46
C GLU A 7 9.30 -1.65 -17.11
N GLY A 8 8.16 -2.34 -16.98
CA GLY A 8 7.78 -3.02 -15.74
C GLY A 8 7.43 -2.12 -14.56
N VAL A 9 7.33 -0.80 -14.73
CA VAL A 9 6.97 0.15 -13.66
C VAL A 9 5.75 0.96 -14.06
N LEU A 10 4.68 0.81 -13.29
CA LEU A 10 3.42 1.52 -13.46
C LEU A 10 3.11 2.35 -12.21
N ILE A 11 2.30 3.39 -12.39
CA ILE A 11 1.78 4.20 -11.29
C ILE A 11 0.28 4.41 -11.43
N HIS A 12 -0.39 4.58 -10.29
CA HIS A 12 -1.70 5.19 -10.21
C HIS A 12 -1.55 6.49 -9.42
N GLU A 13 -1.78 7.63 -10.06
CA GLU A 13 -1.76 8.93 -9.38
C GLU A 13 -3.14 9.17 -8.75
N SER A 14 -3.16 9.56 -7.48
CA SER A 14 -4.39 9.86 -6.76
C SER A 14 -4.98 11.19 -7.21
N GLU A 15 -6.28 11.23 -7.49
CA GLU A 15 -6.98 12.47 -7.83
C GLU A 15 -7.13 13.39 -6.61
N PHE A 16 -7.10 12.82 -5.40
CA PHE A 16 -7.26 13.58 -4.15
C PHE A 16 -6.00 14.36 -3.75
N CYS A 17 -4.82 13.74 -3.85
CA CYS A 17 -3.60 14.31 -3.29
C CYS A 17 -2.37 14.21 -4.20
N GLN A 18 -2.53 13.75 -5.44
CA GLN A 18 -1.44 13.55 -6.41
C GLN A 18 -0.28 12.67 -5.89
N SER A 19 -0.56 11.85 -4.87
CA SER A 19 0.35 10.78 -4.45
C SER A 19 0.32 9.66 -5.48
N ASN A 20 1.42 8.91 -5.57
CA ASN A 20 1.54 7.81 -6.52
C ASN A 20 1.55 6.47 -5.78
N ALA A 21 0.59 5.61 -6.09
CA ALA A 21 0.75 4.18 -5.88
C ALA A 21 1.67 3.64 -6.97
N VAL A 22 2.71 2.89 -6.60
CA VAL A 22 3.69 2.36 -7.56
C VAL A 22 3.54 0.85 -7.65
N VAL A 23 3.49 0.34 -8.88
CA VAL A 23 3.45 -1.07 -9.22
C VAL A 23 4.74 -1.42 -9.93
N VAL A 24 5.49 -2.37 -9.38
CA VAL A 24 6.64 -2.98 -10.06
C VAL A 24 6.27 -4.38 -10.48
N GLN A 25 6.49 -4.73 -11.74
CA GLN A 25 6.22 -6.06 -12.28
C GLN A 25 7.39 -7.00 -11.99
N GLY A 26 7.08 -8.13 -11.35
CA GLY A 26 8.00 -9.25 -11.14
C GLY A 26 7.60 -10.47 -11.98
N ARG A 27 8.29 -11.60 -11.75
CA ARG A 27 8.05 -12.83 -12.52
C ARG A 27 6.75 -13.54 -12.15
N ALA A 28 6.37 -13.47 -10.87
CA ALA A 28 5.22 -14.18 -10.31
C ALA A 28 4.04 -13.27 -9.93
N GLY A 29 4.14 -11.96 -10.20
CA GLY A 29 3.16 -10.95 -9.80
C GLY A 29 3.81 -9.59 -9.57
N VAL A 30 3.09 -8.68 -8.92
CA VAL A 30 3.53 -7.30 -8.70
C VAL A 30 3.85 -6.98 -7.24
N LEU A 31 4.77 -6.02 -7.06
CA LEU A 31 5.02 -5.32 -5.81
C LEU A 31 4.20 -4.06 -5.87
N LEU A 32 3.32 -3.90 -4.90
CA LEU A 32 2.53 -2.68 -4.75
C LEU A 32 3.11 -1.84 -3.62
N ILE A 33 3.47 -0.60 -3.94
CA ILE A 33 4.06 0.35 -3.00
C ILE A 33 3.04 1.46 -2.77
N ASP A 34 2.70 1.71 -1.50
CA ASP A 34 1.82 2.79 -1.06
C ASP A 34 0.51 2.90 -1.89
N PRO A 35 -0.48 2.01 -1.69
CA PRO A 35 -1.62 1.81 -2.60
C PRO A 35 -2.56 3.00 -2.86
N GLY A 36 -2.38 4.12 -2.16
CA GLY A 36 -3.22 5.31 -2.24
C GLY A 36 -4.04 5.53 -0.96
N VAL A 37 -5.05 6.39 -1.06
CA VAL A 37 -5.88 6.81 0.08
C VAL A 37 -7.31 6.31 -0.03
N GLN A 38 -7.93 6.45 -1.20
CA GLN A 38 -9.34 6.12 -1.36
C GLN A 38 -9.53 4.67 -1.79
N GLY A 39 -10.51 4.01 -1.21
CA GLY A 39 -10.85 2.61 -1.49
C GLY A 39 -11.23 2.39 -2.96
N HIS A 40 -11.91 3.36 -3.58
CA HIS A 40 -12.27 3.27 -5.00
C HIS A 40 -11.04 3.36 -5.93
N GLU A 41 -10.02 4.15 -5.57
CA GLU A 41 -8.75 4.22 -6.31
C GLU A 41 -8.00 2.88 -6.21
N MET A 42 -7.96 2.29 -5.01
CA MET A 42 -7.36 0.97 -4.79
C MET A 42 -8.14 -0.15 -5.50
N ALA A 43 -9.46 -0.07 -5.55
CA ALA A 43 -10.30 -1.01 -6.29
C ALA A 43 -10.07 -0.87 -7.81
N CYS A 44 -9.94 0.35 -8.33
CA CYS A 44 -9.53 0.60 -9.71
C CYS A 44 -8.15 -0.02 -9.99
N LEU A 45 -7.18 0.18 -9.11
CA LEU A 45 -5.85 -0.42 -9.23
C LEU A 45 -5.93 -1.96 -9.23
N ALA A 46 -6.75 -2.57 -8.35
CA ALA A 46 -6.98 -4.01 -8.33
C ALA A 46 -7.61 -4.52 -9.65
N ASN A 47 -8.58 -3.79 -10.20
CA ASN A 47 -9.19 -4.09 -11.50
C ASN A 47 -8.15 -4.09 -12.62
N ASP A 48 -7.38 -3.01 -12.76
CA ASP A 48 -6.38 -2.85 -13.81
C ASP A 48 -5.32 -3.98 -13.77
N LEU A 49 -4.92 -4.40 -12.57
CA LEU A 49 -4.03 -5.56 -12.38
C LEU A 49 -4.69 -6.87 -12.84
N ARG A 50 -5.94 -7.13 -12.45
CA ARG A 50 -6.67 -8.34 -12.84
C ARG A 50 -6.85 -8.43 -14.36
N GLU A 51 -7.22 -7.32 -15.00
CA GLU A 51 -7.37 -7.23 -16.46
C GLU A 51 -6.06 -7.53 -17.19
N SER A 52 -4.93 -7.20 -16.56
CA SER A 52 -3.58 -7.49 -17.05
C SER A 52 -3.07 -8.89 -16.64
N ALA A 53 -3.93 -9.75 -16.08
CA ALA A 53 -3.59 -11.06 -15.51
C ALA A 53 -2.47 -10.99 -14.44
N GLN A 54 -2.37 -9.88 -13.72
CA GLN A 54 -1.43 -9.66 -12.64
C GLN A 54 -2.13 -9.72 -11.28
N SER A 55 -1.38 -10.12 -10.25
CA SER A 55 -1.82 -10.08 -8.87
C SER A 55 -0.73 -9.50 -7.98
N VAL A 56 -1.14 -8.86 -6.89
CA VAL A 56 -0.20 -8.36 -5.88
C VAL A 56 0.36 -9.56 -5.11
N VAL A 57 1.68 -9.70 -5.10
CA VAL A 57 2.37 -10.79 -4.38
C VAL A 57 3.21 -10.27 -3.20
N ALA A 58 3.47 -8.97 -3.17
CA ALA A 58 4.04 -8.27 -2.04
C ALA A 58 3.56 -6.82 -2.00
N GLY A 59 3.42 -6.27 -0.79
CA GLY A 59 3.19 -4.84 -0.58
C GLY A 59 4.39 -4.18 0.11
N PHE A 60 4.57 -2.87 -0.07
CA PHE A 60 5.56 -2.10 0.69
C PHE A 60 4.99 -0.74 1.12
N SER A 61 5.13 -0.43 2.40
CA SER A 61 4.84 0.89 2.97
C SER A 61 6.15 1.65 3.17
N THR A 62 6.30 2.78 2.47
CA THR A 62 7.57 3.54 2.48
C THR A 62 7.88 4.15 3.85
N HIS A 63 6.86 4.56 4.61
CA HIS A 63 7.02 5.18 5.92
C HIS A 63 5.71 5.10 6.74
N PRO A 64 5.71 5.41 8.06
CA PRO A 64 4.61 5.02 8.94
C PRO A 64 3.43 6.02 8.96
N HIS A 65 3.28 6.90 7.97
CA HIS A 65 2.08 7.75 7.90
C HIS A 65 0.84 6.93 7.52
N TRP A 66 -0.34 7.34 7.97
CA TRP A 66 -1.55 6.51 7.88
C TRP A 66 -1.95 6.21 6.43
N ASP A 67 -1.76 7.18 5.54
CA ASP A 67 -1.99 7.15 4.10
C ASP A 67 -1.05 6.20 3.34
N HIS A 68 0.09 5.85 3.93
CA HIS A 68 1.03 4.86 3.39
C HIS A 68 0.78 3.43 3.92
N LEU A 69 -0.22 3.26 4.78
CA LEU A 69 -0.50 2.03 5.53
C LEU A 69 -1.86 1.41 5.20
N LEU A 70 -2.60 2.01 4.27
CA LEU A 70 -3.93 1.56 3.87
C LEU A 70 -3.85 0.36 2.92
N TRP A 71 -4.94 -0.41 2.89
CA TRP A 71 -5.07 -1.55 2.01
C TRP A 71 -6.54 -1.85 1.75
N HIS A 72 -6.85 -2.30 0.53
CA HIS A 72 -8.18 -2.70 0.12
C HIS A 72 -8.26 -4.22 -0.03
N ALA A 73 -9.39 -4.84 0.34
CA ALA A 73 -9.54 -6.30 0.30
C ALA A 73 -9.35 -6.88 -1.11
N GLU A 74 -9.71 -6.14 -2.16
CA GLU A 74 -9.52 -6.57 -3.55
C GLU A 74 -8.06 -6.65 -4.01
N LEU A 75 -7.12 -6.03 -3.27
CA LEU A 75 -5.69 -6.19 -3.52
C LEU A 75 -5.15 -7.54 -3.00
N GLY A 76 -6.00 -8.32 -2.32
CA GLY A 76 -5.66 -9.64 -1.80
C GLY A 76 -4.92 -9.59 -0.46
N SER A 77 -4.37 -10.74 -0.08
CA SER A 77 -3.77 -11.00 1.23
C SER A 77 -2.23 -11.07 1.19
N ALA A 78 -1.60 -10.50 0.16
CA ALA A 78 -0.16 -10.48 0.02
C ALA A 78 0.53 -9.95 1.29
N PRO A 79 1.71 -10.50 1.66
CA PRO A 79 2.48 -9.95 2.76
C PRO A 79 2.89 -8.51 2.42
N ARG A 80 2.74 -7.63 3.40
CA ARG A 80 3.08 -6.22 3.30
C ARG A 80 4.29 -5.94 4.17
N TYR A 81 5.23 -5.18 3.63
CA TYR A 81 6.50 -4.93 4.28
C TYR A 81 6.71 -3.44 4.53
N GLY A 82 7.59 -3.13 5.47
CA GLY A 82 8.23 -1.83 5.60
C GLY A 82 9.60 -2.03 6.23
N THR A 83 10.36 -0.96 6.46
CA THR A 83 11.58 -1.09 7.26
C THR A 83 11.25 -1.53 8.70
N ALA A 84 12.19 -2.18 9.39
CA ALA A 84 12.03 -2.55 10.80
C ALA A 84 11.57 -1.37 11.67
N ARG A 85 12.13 -0.16 11.44
CA ARG A 85 11.74 1.07 12.14
C ARG A 85 10.31 1.49 11.80
N CYS A 86 9.90 1.41 10.53
CA CYS A 86 8.54 1.69 10.09
C CYS A 86 7.55 0.76 10.81
N ALA A 87 7.74 -0.56 10.70
CA ALA A 87 6.84 -1.55 11.32
C ALA A 87 6.80 -1.45 12.86
N ALA A 88 7.92 -1.15 13.52
CA ALA A 88 7.96 -0.91 14.96
C ALA A 88 7.13 0.34 15.34
N THR A 89 7.24 1.41 14.55
CA THR A 89 6.47 2.65 14.77
C THR A 89 4.96 2.39 14.59
N VAL A 90 4.59 1.67 13.54
CA VAL A 90 3.20 1.30 13.26
C VAL A 90 2.63 0.42 14.36
N ARG A 91 3.39 -0.57 14.84
CA ARG A 91 2.98 -1.43 15.97
C ARG A 91 2.76 -0.63 17.25
N ALA A 92 3.68 0.30 17.57
CA ALA A 92 3.53 1.16 18.73
C ALA A 92 2.26 2.03 18.62
N ARG A 93 1.99 2.60 17.44
CA ARG A 93 0.76 3.37 17.17
C ARG A 93 -0.51 2.52 17.30
N LEU A 94 -0.54 1.35 16.69
CA LEU A 94 -1.68 0.42 16.74
C LEU A 94 -1.92 -0.18 18.13
N SER A 95 -0.94 -0.15 19.03
CA SER A 95 -1.13 -0.58 20.42
C SER A 95 -2.02 0.37 21.23
N ASP A 96 -2.21 1.61 20.76
CA ASP A 96 -3.18 2.54 21.32
C ASP A 96 -4.58 2.28 20.71
N PRO A 97 -5.58 1.89 21.53
CA PRO A 97 -6.94 1.63 21.05
C PRO A 97 -7.60 2.82 20.33
N LEU A 98 -7.19 4.04 20.64
CA LEU A 98 -7.72 5.27 20.04
C LEU A 98 -7.00 5.67 18.75
N PHE A 99 -5.96 4.96 18.32
CA PHE A 99 -5.18 5.36 17.16
C PHE A 99 -6.02 5.41 15.87
N LYS A 100 -6.84 4.38 15.61
CA LYS A 100 -7.73 4.39 14.42
C LYS A 100 -8.74 5.54 14.47
N THR A 101 -9.27 5.86 15.65
CA THR A 101 -10.17 7.02 15.85
C THR A 101 -9.46 8.33 15.54
N ARG A 102 -8.23 8.53 16.06
CA ARG A 102 -7.45 9.73 15.74
C ARG A 102 -7.06 9.82 14.27
N VAL A 103 -6.78 8.69 13.62
CA VAL A 103 -6.58 8.68 12.16
C VAL A 103 -7.86 9.14 11.45
N ALA A 104 -9.03 8.63 11.85
CA ALA A 104 -10.30 9.06 11.27
C ALA A 104 -10.55 10.58 11.43
N GLU A 105 -10.15 11.17 12.55
CA GLU A 105 -10.23 12.62 12.78
C GLU A 105 -9.29 13.46 11.91
N LEU A 106 -8.21 12.86 11.39
CA LEU A 106 -7.27 13.52 10.46
C LEU A 106 -7.74 13.45 9.00
N ILE A 107 -8.70 12.58 8.69
CA ILE A 107 -9.19 12.39 7.33
C ILE A 107 -10.19 13.51 7.02
N PRO A 108 -10.06 14.20 5.87
CA PRO A 108 -11.04 15.19 5.45
C PRO A 108 -12.47 14.63 5.41
N PRO A 109 -13.48 15.34 5.93
CA PRO A 109 -14.84 14.80 6.05
C PRO A 109 -15.47 14.35 4.72
N ASP A 110 -15.08 14.96 3.61
CA ASP A 110 -15.54 14.66 2.25
C ASP A 110 -15.03 13.31 1.70
N ILE A 111 -13.94 12.77 2.27
CA ILE A 111 -13.40 11.45 1.88
C ILE A 111 -13.46 10.41 3.01
N ALA A 112 -13.93 10.77 4.20
CA ALA A 112 -13.89 9.91 5.39
C ALA A 112 -14.50 8.51 5.17
N GLU A 113 -15.64 8.43 4.49
CA GLU A 113 -16.32 7.16 4.18
C GLU A 113 -15.62 6.35 3.08
N GLN A 114 -14.68 6.97 2.35
CA GLN A 114 -13.98 6.38 1.22
C GLN A 114 -12.62 5.79 1.62
N VAL A 115 -12.13 6.02 2.84
CA VAL A 115 -10.81 5.54 3.30
C VAL A 115 -10.91 4.18 3.99
N PRO A 116 -10.27 3.10 3.48
CA PRO A 116 -10.38 1.75 4.03
C PRO A 116 -9.49 1.54 5.26
N LEU A 117 -10.01 1.82 6.46
CA LEU A 117 -9.27 1.71 7.72
C LEU A 117 -9.20 0.30 8.33
N ASP A 118 -9.94 -0.68 7.79
CA ASP A 118 -10.03 -2.03 8.36
C ASP A 118 -8.66 -2.72 8.39
N LEU A 119 -7.91 -2.63 7.29
CA LEU A 119 -6.62 -3.28 7.09
C LEU A 119 -5.41 -2.38 7.38
N LEU A 120 -5.63 -1.23 8.02
CA LEU A 120 -4.62 -0.22 8.31
C LEU A 120 -3.43 -0.82 9.09
N GLY A 121 -2.21 -0.58 8.57
CA GLY A 121 -0.96 -0.76 9.32
C GLY A 121 -0.51 -2.20 9.53
N LEU A 122 -1.12 -3.16 8.83
CA LEU A 122 -0.75 -4.57 8.89
C LEU A 122 0.52 -4.84 8.04
N ILE A 123 1.68 -4.42 8.54
CA ILE A 123 2.98 -4.57 7.87
C ILE A 123 4.01 -5.34 8.71
N ALA A 124 4.87 -6.11 8.04
CA ALA A 124 6.04 -6.76 8.61
C ALA A 124 7.31 -5.93 8.39
N GLY A 125 8.13 -5.80 9.44
CA GLY A 125 9.40 -5.09 9.35
C GLY A 125 10.49 -5.94 8.73
N LEU A 126 11.12 -5.46 7.65
CA LEU A 126 12.34 -6.04 7.12
C LEU A 126 13.54 -5.60 7.98
N PRO A 127 14.44 -6.54 8.37
CA PRO A 127 15.69 -6.22 9.06
C PRO A 127 16.51 -5.15 8.34
N ALA A 128 17.36 -4.43 9.07
CA ALA A 128 18.14 -3.33 8.48
C ALA A 128 19.15 -3.81 7.44
N GLU A 129 19.62 -5.05 7.59
CA GLU A 129 20.52 -5.75 6.69
C GLU A 129 19.85 -6.29 5.41
N ASN A 130 18.51 -6.27 5.33
CA ASN A 130 17.81 -6.69 4.12
C ASN A 130 18.03 -5.66 3.00
N ALA A 131 18.92 -6.00 2.07
CA ALA A 131 19.11 -5.24 0.83
C ALA A 131 17.99 -5.49 -0.21
N ARG A 132 17.09 -6.44 0.06
CA ARG A 132 16.04 -6.89 -0.87
C ARG A 132 14.71 -7.12 -0.16
N ILE A 133 13.63 -6.79 -0.85
CA ILE A 133 12.27 -7.17 -0.49
C ILE A 133 12.12 -8.68 -0.80
N PRO A 134 11.52 -9.49 0.08
CA PRO A 134 11.36 -10.93 -0.11
C PRO A 134 10.26 -11.23 -1.14
N TRP A 135 10.56 -11.00 -2.41
CA TRP A 135 9.70 -11.26 -3.57
C TRP A 135 10.53 -11.56 -4.83
N ASP A 136 9.95 -12.21 -5.84
CA ASP A 136 10.61 -12.55 -7.10
C ASP A 136 10.50 -11.41 -8.13
N GLY A 137 11.17 -10.30 -7.80
CA GLY A 137 11.22 -9.07 -8.60
C GLY A 137 12.41 -8.96 -9.57
N PRO A 138 12.44 -7.90 -10.39
CA PRO A 138 13.54 -7.63 -11.32
C PRO A 138 14.88 -7.43 -10.58
N GLN A 139 16.00 -7.65 -11.29
CA GLN A 139 17.39 -7.58 -10.78
C GLN A 139 18.11 -6.33 -11.25
#